data_AF-A0A7C4X2W2-F1
#
_entry.id   AF-A0A7C4X2W2-F1
#
_cell.length_a   1.000
_cell.length_b   1.000
_cell.length_c   1.000
_cell.angle_alpha   90.00
_cell.angle_beta   90.00
_cell.angle_gamma   90.00
#
_symmetry.space_group_name_H-M   'P 1'
#
loop_
_entity.id
_entity.type
_entity.pdbx_description
1 polymer ?
#
loop_
_entity_poly.entity_id
_entity_poly.type
_entity_poly.pdbx_seq_one_letter_code
_entity_poly.pdbx_strand_id
1 'polypeptide(L)'
;KKNENEPPYSEATVMIEVDGRVEHTAAEGQGPVNAMDNALRKALEKFYPQLASVRLLDYKVRVLPAGKGTASHVRVLIESGDGRKKWSTVGVSYNIIEASWQALADSIHYKLEMGT
;
A
#
# COMPACT_ATOMS: atom_id res chain seq x y z
N LYS A 1 22.98 -5.20 -17.28
CA LYS A 1 23.63 -4.58 -16.10
C LYS A 1 22.78 -3.37 -15.75
N LYS A 2 22.06 -3.39 -14.62
CA LYS A 2 21.24 -2.24 -14.20
C LYS A 2 22.20 -1.07 -13.93
N ASN A 3 22.00 0.10 -14.54
CA ASN A 3 22.80 1.26 -14.21
C ASN A 3 22.52 1.61 -12.75
N GLU A 4 23.56 1.67 -11.91
CA GLU A 4 23.43 1.96 -10.47
C GLU A 4 22.82 3.35 -10.21
N ASN A 5 22.82 4.22 -11.22
CA ASN A 5 22.28 5.58 -11.16
C ASN A 5 20.80 5.71 -11.63
N GLU A 6 20.17 4.64 -12.10
CA GLU A 6 18.75 4.69 -12.46
C GLU A 6 17.87 4.44 -11.24
N PRO A 7 16.85 5.29 -10.99
CA PRO A 7 15.94 5.08 -9.87
C PRO A 7 15.24 3.73 -10.01
N PRO A 8 14.95 3.04 -8.88
CA PRO A 8 14.31 1.75 -8.91
C PRO A 8 12.93 1.86 -9.57
N TYR A 9 12.77 1.20 -10.71
CA TYR A 9 11.49 1.03 -11.39
C TYR A 9 10.84 -0.29 -10.98
N SER A 10 9.53 -0.25 -10.76
CA SER A 10 8.71 -1.43 -10.49
C SER A 10 7.32 -1.22 -11.09
N GLU A 11 6.73 -2.30 -11.58
CA GLU A 11 5.32 -2.36 -11.97
C GLU A 11 4.61 -3.32 -11.02
N ALA A 12 3.39 -2.96 -10.63
CA ALA A 12 2.50 -3.84 -9.88
C ALA A 12 1.15 -3.94 -10.58
N THR A 13 0.58 -5.13 -10.49
CA THR A 13 -0.76 -5.43 -11.01
C THR A 13 -1.66 -5.80 -9.85
N VAL A 14 -2.85 -5.21 -9.80
CA VAL A 14 -3.86 -5.42 -8.76
C VAL A 14 -5.17 -5.80 -9.43
N MET A 15 -5.81 -6.85 -8.90
CA MET A 15 -7.16 -7.26 -9.26
C MET A 15 -8.04 -7.17 -8.02
N ILE A 16 -9.15 -6.45 -8.12
CA ILE A 16 -10.13 -6.30 -7.05
C ILE A 16 -11.52 -6.67 -7.57
N GLU A 17 -12.41 -7.00 -6.65
CA GLU A 17 -13.83 -7.17 -6.92
C GLU A 17 -14.63 -6.24 -6.00
N VAL A 18 -15.53 -5.45 -6.58
CA VAL A 18 -16.44 -4.56 -5.86
C VAL A 18 -17.85 -4.81 -6.38
N ASP A 19 -18.76 -5.23 -5.50
CA ASP A 19 -20.16 -5.54 -5.84
C ASP A 19 -20.30 -6.47 -7.06
N GLY A 20 -19.48 -7.53 -7.11
CA GLY A 20 -19.45 -8.50 -8.21
C GLY A 20 -18.82 -8.00 -9.52
N ARG A 21 -18.24 -6.79 -9.53
CA ARG A 21 -17.50 -6.24 -10.67
C ARG A 21 -16.00 -6.35 -10.44
N VAL A 22 -15.34 -7.11 -11.31
CA VAL A 22 -13.87 -7.25 -11.28
C VAL A 22 -13.23 -6.07 -12.01
N GLU A 23 -12.21 -5.49 -11.39
CA GLU A 23 -11.34 -4.48 -11.98
C GLU A 23 -9.88 -4.94 -11.87
N HIS A 24 -9.16 -4.84 -12.98
CA HIS A 24 -7.78 -5.31 -13.10
C HIS A 24 -6.92 -4.18 -13.65
N THR A 25 -6.01 -3.67 -12.82
CA THR A 25 -5.17 -2.52 -13.16
C THR A 25 -3.70 -2.83 -12.93
N ALA A 26 -2.86 -2.18 -13.73
CA ALA A 26 -1.44 -2.09 -13.49
C ALA A 26 -1.03 -0.62 -13.32
N ALA A 27 0.03 -0.41 -12.53
CA ALA A 27 0.68 0.88 -12.37
C ALA A 27 2.18 0.71 -12.08
N GLU A 28 2.95 1.70 -12.53
CA GLU A 28 4.38 1.82 -12.27
C GLU A 28 4.62 2.63 -11.00
N GLY A 29 5.82 2.49 -10.41
CA GLY A 29 6.21 3.26 -9.24
C GLY A 29 7.70 3.15 -8.90
N GLN A 30 8.12 4.02 -7.97
CA GLN A 30 9.47 4.03 -7.43
C GLN A 30 9.64 2.91 -6.39
N GLY A 31 9.76 1.69 -6.89
CA GLY A 31 9.78 0.48 -6.09
C GLY A 31 8.41 -0.19 -5.92
N PRO A 32 8.39 -1.45 -5.44
CA PRO A 32 7.22 -2.33 -5.52
C PRO A 32 6.03 -1.83 -4.69
N VAL A 33 6.29 -1.28 -3.50
CA VAL A 33 5.21 -0.78 -2.63
C VAL A 33 4.53 0.46 -3.21
N ASN A 34 5.29 1.35 -3.84
CA ASN A 34 4.71 2.52 -4.50
C ASN A 34 3.91 2.13 -5.75
N ALA A 35 4.43 1.20 -6.56
CA ALA A 35 3.70 0.67 -7.71
C ALA A 35 2.37 0.00 -7.28
N MET A 36 2.39 -0.77 -6.20
CA MET A 36 1.22 -1.43 -5.62
C MET A 36 0.18 -0.44 -5.10
N ASP A 37 0.62 0.60 -4.39
CA ASP A 37 -0.25 1.69 -3.94
C ASP A 37 -0.93 2.41 -5.13
N ASN A 38 -0.15 2.74 -6.16
CA ASN A 38 -0.67 3.38 -7.38
C ASN A 38 -1.71 2.49 -8.08
N ALA A 39 -1.42 1.19 -8.22
CA ALA A 39 -2.31 0.23 -8.88
C ALA A 39 -3.62 0.06 -8.10
N LEU A 40 -3.53 -0.08 -6.77
CA LEU A 40 -4.69 -0.21 -5.88
C LEU A 40 -5.60 1.03 -5.93
N ARG A 41 -5.02 2.24 -5.80
CA ARG A 41 -5.81 3.48 -5.91
C ARG A 41 -6.47 3.60 -7.28
N LYS A 42 -5.73 3.33 -8.37
CA LYS A 42 -6.26 3.35 -9.74
C LYS A 42 -7.43 2.38 -9.93
N ALA A 43 -7.39 1.20 -9.30
CA ALA A 43 -8.51 0.25 -9.34
C ALA A 43 -9.72 0.76 -8.56
N LEU A 44 -9.51 1.23 -7.33
CA LEU A 44 -10.59 1.59 -6.41
C LEU A 44 -11.24 2.94 -6.71
N GLU A 45 -10.51 3.91 -7.27
CA GLU A 45 -11.04 5.25 -7.57
C GLU A 45 -12.22 5.20 -8.56
N LYS A 46 -12.26 4.18 -9.42
CA LYS A 46 -13.40 3.92 -10.33
C LYS A 46 -14.72 3.64 -9.59
N PHE A 47 -14.64 3.06 -8.39
CA PHE A 47 -15.79 2.69 -7.57
C PHE A 47 -16.03 3.70 -6.44
N TYR A 48 -14.95 4.31 -5.93
CA TYR A 48 -14.95 5.22 -4.79
C TYR A 48 -14.15 6.50 -5.11
N PRO A 49 -14.73 7.47 -5.87
CA PRO A 49 -14.04 8.71 -6.25
C PRO A 49 -13.54 9.53 -5.06
N GLN A 50 -14.13 9.36 -3.87
CA GLN A 50 -13.66 10.00 -2.63
C GLN A 50 -12.21 9.64 -2.27
N LEU A 51 -11.70 8.49 -2.75
CA LEU A 51 -10.33 8.05 -2.51
C LEU A 51 -9.29 8.88 -3.29
N ALA A 52 -9.70 9.65 -4.30
CA ALA A 52 -8.80 10.53 -5.08
C ALA A 52 -8.07 11.56 -4.21
N SER A 53 -8.61 11.90 -3.04
CA SER A 53 -8.00 12.81 -2.05
C SER A 53 -6.98 12.13 -1.13
N VAL A 54 -7.00 10.80 -1.02
CA VAL A 54 -6.15 10.06 -0.08
C VAL A 54 -4.71 10.05 -0.58
N ARG A 55 -3.78 10.29 0.32
CA ARG A 55 -2.33 10.23 0.07
C ARG A 55 -1.67 9.43 1.19
N LEU A 56 -0.66 8.65 0.83
CA LEU A 56 0.28 8.08 1.80
C LEU A 56 1.25 9.19 2.21
N LEU A 57 1.29 9.50 3.51
CA LEU A 57 2.06 10.59 4.07
C LEU A 57 3.38 10.13 4.68
N ASP A 58 3.43 8.92 5.22
CA ASP A 58 4.63 8.34 5.83
C ASP A 58 4.63 6.81 5.72
N TYR A 59 5.82 6.22 5.60
CA TYR A 59 6.03 4.79 5.45
C TYR A 59 7.22 4.35 6.32
N LYS A 60 6.95 3.54 7.35
CA LYS A 60 7.97 3.10 8.30
C LYS A 60 8.00 1.59 8.42
N VAL A 61 9.19 1.02 8.23
CA VAL A 61 9.44 -0.41 8.37
C VAL A 61 10.28 -0.66 9.62
N ARG A 62 9.86 -1.62 10.44
CA ARG A 62 10.63 -2.09 11.60
C ARG A 62 10.72 -3.60 11.60
N VAL A 63 11.92 -4.14 11.65
CA VAL A 63 12.14 -5.56 11.94
C VAL A 63 11.85 -5.79 13.42
N LEU A 64 10.99 -6.74 13.73
CA LEU A 64 10.67 -7.14 15.10
C LEU A 64 11.72 -8.15 15.57
N PRO A 65 12.61 -7.77 16.53
CA PRO A 65 13.71 -8.63 16.92
C PRO A 65 13.21 -9.89 17.61
N ALA A 66 13.62 -11.05 17.11
CA ALA A 66 13.45 -12.34 17.78
C ALA A 66 14.72 -13.20 17.72
N GLY A 67 15.86 -12.60 17.37
CA GLY A 67 17.11 -13.34 17.10
C GLY A 67 17.07 -14.20 15.83
N LYS A 68 16.09 -13.97 14.94
CA LYS A 68 15.83 -14.82 13.76
C LYS A 68 16.43 -14.28 12.45
N GLY A 69 17.18 -13.17 12.48
CA GLY A 69 17.76 -12.56 11.29
C GLY A 69 16.70 -12.24 10.23
N THR A 70 16.92 -12.68 8.99
CA THR A 70 15.99 -12.50 7.86
C THR A 70 14.66 -13.24 8.02
N ALA A 71 14.56 -14.20 8.95
CA ALA A 71 13.32 -14.88 9.31
C ALA A 71 12.54 -14.17 10.44
N SER A 72 12.83 -12.90 10.68
CA SER A 72 12.09 -12.07 11.65
C SER A 72 10.83 -11.51 11.03
N HIS A 73 9.82 -11.23 11.86
CA HIS A 73 8.67 -10.47 11.41
C HIS A 73 9.10 -9.04 11.07
N VAL A 74 8.43 -8.48 10.09
CA VAL A 74 8.51 -7.08 9.69
C VAL A 74 7.19 -6.43 10.02
N ARG A 75 7.24 -5.30 10.74
CA ARG A 75 6.11 -4.41 10.97
C ARG A 75 6.21 -3.23 10.03
N VAL A 76 5.16 -2.99 9.26
CA VAL A 76 5.02 -1.82 8.40
C VAL A 76 3.95 -0.92 8.99
N LEU A 77 4.29 0.34 9.24
CA LEU A 77 3.35 1.40 9.63
C LEU A 77 3.20 2.36 8.47
N ILE A 78 1.95 2.65 8.11
CA ILE A 78 1.59 3.60 7.07
C ILE A 78 0.80 4.74 7.71
N GLU A 79 1.24 5.98 7.52
CA GLU A 79 0.39 7.16 7.76
C GLU A 79 -0.27 7.56 6.45
N SER A 80 -1.58 7.79 6.47
CA SER A 80 -2.36 8.28 5.35
C SER A 80 -3.17 9.50 5.75
N GLY A 81 -3.56 10.31 4.78
CA GLY A 81 -4.43 11.46 4.99
C GLY A 81 -5.16 11.90 3.74
N ASP A 82 -6.24 12.65 3.92
CA ASP A 82 -7.11 13.16 2.84
C ASP A 82 -7.16 14.71 2.79
N GLY A 83 -6.19 15.36 3.45
CA GLY A 83 -6.15 16.80 3.64
C GLY A 83 -7.03 17.32 4.79
N ARG A 84 -7.88 16.48 5.40
CA ARG A 84 -8.72 16.85 6.55
C ARG A 84 -8.38 16.03 7.79
N LYS A 85 -8.24 14.73 7.63
CA LYS A 85 -7.88 13.78 8.68
C LYS A 85 -6.60 13.06 8.31
N LYS A 86 -5.92 12.58 9.35
CA LYS A 86 -4.80 11.65 9.25
C LYS A 86 -5.13 10.39 10.03
N TRP A 87 -4.64 9.27 9.56
CA TRP A 87 -4.77 7.99 10.25
C TRP A 87 -3.53 7.13 9.99
N SER A 88 -3.36 6.11 10.81
CA SER A 88 -2.27 5.17 10.67
C SER A 88 -2.77 3.74 10.76
N THR A 89 -2.17 2.88 9.95
CA THR A 89 -2.45 1.44 9.92
C THR A 89 -1.15 0.66 10.02
N VAL A 90 -1.26 -0.60 10.41
CA VAL A 90 -0.10 -1.46 10.69
C VAL A 90 -0.33 -2.83 10.09
N GLY A 91 0.64 -3.29 9.30
CA GLY A 91 0.73 -4.67 8.83
C GLY A 91 1.93 -5.37 9.46
N VAL A 92 1.81 -6.67 9.71
CA VAL A 92 2.88 -7.48 10.31
C VAL A 92 2.94 -8.82 9.59
N SER A 93 4.08 -9.11 8.96
CA SER A 93 4.32 -10.40 8.28
C SER A 93 5.83 -10.70 8.26
N TYR A 94 6.19 -11.96 8.02
CA TYR A 94 7.55 -12.33 7.62
C TYR A 94 7.95 -11.75 6.25
N ASN A 95 6.97 -11.44 5.40
CA ASN A 95 7.17 -10.85 4.08
C ASN A 95 6.88 -9.35 4.13
N ILE A 96 7.88 -8.54 3.79
CA ILE A 96 7.73 -7.08 3.75
C ILE A 96 6.62 -6.62 2.79
N ILE A 97 6.45 -7.28 1.64
CA ILE A 97 5.43 -6.91 0.66
C ILE A 97 4.03 -7.20 1.20
N GLU A 98 3.86 -8.32 1.90
CA GLU A 98 2.59 -8.67 2.53
C GLU A 98 2.26 -7.73 3.69
N ALA A 99 3.24 -7.41 4.55
CA ALA A 99 3.05 -6.43 5.62
C ALA A 99 2.68 -5.05 5.06
N SER A 100 3.29 -4.63 3.94
CA SER A 100 2.91 -3.40 3.24
C SER A 100 1.49 -3.45 2.69
N TRP A 101 1.10 -4.58 2.07
CA TRP A 101 -0.24 -4.76 1.52
C TRP A 101 -1.32 -4.70 2.60
N GLN A 102 -1.13 -5.39 3.72
CA GLN A 102 -2.03 -5.34 4.88
C GLN A 102 -2.24 -3.91 5.35
N ALA A 103 -1.15 -3.17 5.61
CA ALA A 103 -1.24 -1.78 6.05
C ALA A 103 -1.94 -0.87 5.00
N LEU A 104 -1.66 -1.06 3.71
CA LEU A 104 -2.28 -0.29 2.62
C LEU A 104 -3.79 -0.57 2.52
N ALA A 105 -4.18 -1.84 2.49
CA ALA A 105 -5.57 -2.25 2.40
C ALA A 105 -6.38 -1.73 3.60
N ASP A 106 -5.85 -1.89 4.82
CA ASP A 106 -6.47 -1.38 6.04
C ASP A 106 -6.64 0.14 5.99
N SER A 107 -5.66 0.87 5.43
CA SER A 107 -5.72 2.33 5.33
C SER A 107 -6.86 2.79 4.43
N ILE A 108 -7.06 2.10 3.30
CA ILE A 108 -8.15 2.41 2.38
C ILE A 108 -9.50 2.01 3.00
N HIS A 109 -9.57 0.83 3.63
CA HIS A 109 -10.77 0.36 4.31
C HIS A 109 -11.22 1.36 5.37
N TYR A 110 -10.30 1.80 6.24
CA TYR A 110 -10.58 2.78 7.28
C TYR A 110 -11.12 4.10 6.70
N LYS A 111 -10.58 4.56 5.57
CA LYS A 111 -11.11 5.75 4.88
C LYS A 111 -12.55 5.56 4.38
N LEU A 112 -12.87 4.37 3.85
CA LEU A 112 -14.21 4.07 3.37
C LEU A 112 -15.22 4.00 4.52
N GLU A 113 -14.84 3.44 5.67
CA GLU A 113 -15.67 3.45 6.89
C GLU A 113 -15.85 4.86 7.49
N MET A 114 -14.86 5.75 7.35
CA MET A 114 -15.00 7.16 7.77
C MET A 114 -15.97 7.98 6.91
N GLY A 115 -16.32 7.49 5.72
CA GLY A 115 -17.21 8.16 4.77
C GLY A 115 -18.68 7.74 4.86
N THR A 116 -18.98 6.68 5.60
CA THR A 116 -20.33 6.28 6.03
C THR A 116 -20.70 6.96 7.34
#